data_AF-A6GRZ2-F1
#
_entry.id   AF-A6GRZ2-F1
#
_cell.length_a   1.000
_cell.length_b   1.000
_cell.length_c   1.000
_cell.angle_alpha   90.00
_cell.angle_beta   90.00
_cell.angle_gamma   90.00
#
_symmetry.space_group_name_H-M   'P 1'
#
loop_
_entity.id
_entity.type
_entity.pdbx_description
1 polymer ?
#
loop_
_entity_poly.entity_id
_entity_poly.type
_entity_poly.pdbx_seq_one_letter_code
_entity_poly.pdbx_strand_id
1 'polypeptide(L)'
;MRKIPQQQRSKELVARLVEATAQSVREHGMDKFTTHHVAELAGVSVGSLYQYFDSREDLVEALLEDVTQNLRTGLNTLVLLKTTDLRDMVEKSVHFGMGFLRADDGLA
;
A
#
# COMPACT_ATOMS: atom_id res chain seq x y z
N MET A 1 9.23 3.27 20.12
CA MET A 1 8.22 2.20 20.28
C MET A 1 6.98 2.66 19.55
N ARG A 2 6.73 2.10 18.36
CA ARG A 2 5.63 2.48 17.46
C ARG A 2 4.28 2.36 18.16
N LYS A 3 3.41 3.36 18.04
CA LYS A 3 2.04 3.24 18.56
C LYS A 3 1.25 2.30 17.64
N ILE A 4 0.88 1.13 18.15
CA ILE A 4 -0.01 0.22 17.40
C ILE A 4 -1.43 0.82 17.45
N PRO A 5 -2.05 1.14 16.31
CA PRO A 5 -3.37 1.76 16.27
C PRO A 5 -4.44 0.79 16.78
N GLN A 6 -4.96 1.04 17.99
CA GLN A 6 -6.03 0.24 18.60
C GLN A 6 -7.42 0.79 18.27
N GLN A 7 -7.54 2.12 18.19
CA GLN A 7 -8.82 2.79 17.95
C GLN A 7 -9.07 2.99 16.45
N GLN A 8 -10.34 3.00 16.05
CA GLN A 8 -10.75 3.16 14.65
C GLN A 8 -10.10 4.40 13.99
N ARG A 9 -10.15 5.55 14.67
CA ARG A 9 -9.53 6.79 14.19
C ARG A 9 -8.03 6.67 13.94
N SER A 10 -7.30 5.93 14.78
CA SER A 10 -5.86 5.71 14.58
C SER A 10 -5.57 4.76 13.42
N LYS A 11 -6.46 3.80 13.13
CA LYS A 11 -6.34 2.92 11.96
C LYS A 11 -6.58 3.68 10.66
N GLU A 12 -7.61 4.52 10.64
CA GLU A 12 -7.90 5.41 9.49
C GLU A 12 -6.76 6.39 9.21
N LEU A 13 -6.13 6.92 10.27
CA LEU A 13 -4.95 7.75 10.10
C LEU A 13 -3.78 6.97 9.48
N VAL A 14 -3.50 5.77 9.97
CA VAL A 14 -2.41 4.94 9.43
C VAL A 14 -2.70 4.58 7.97
N ALA A 15 -3.93 4.20 7.62
CA ALA A 15 -4.32 3.94 6.23
C ALA A 15 -4.08 5.17 5.33
N ARG A 16 -4.51 6.36 5.75
CA ARG A 16 -4.26 7.61 5.00
C ARG A 16 -2.77 7.93 4.85
N LEU A 17 -1.95 7.63 5.85
CA LEU A 17 -0.49 7.83 5.76
C LEU A 17 0.15 6.88 4.74
N VAL A 18 -0.32 5.63 4.65
CA VAL A 18 0.14 4.67 3.64
C VAL A 18 -0.27 5.11 2.24
N GLU A 19 -1.53 5.51 2.06
CA GLU A 19 -2.03 6.05 0.78
C GLU A 19 -1.28 7.31 0.34
N ALA A 20 -1.02 8.23 1.27
CA ALA A 20 -0.22 9.42 1.01
C ALA A 20 1.24 9.08 0.67
N THR A 21 1.78 7.99 1.21
CA THR A 21 3.12 7.50 0.85
C THR A 21 3.14 7.01 -0.59
N ALA A 22 2.15 6.20 -0.98
CA ALA A 22 1.99 5.75 -2.36
C ALA A 22 1.91 6.93 -3.34
N GLN A 23 1.08 7.93 -3.03
CA GLN A 23 0.96 9.13 -3.85
C GLN A 23 2.29 9.91 -3.92
N SER A 24 2.96 10.11 -2.79
CA SER A 24 4.24 10.83 -2.78
C SER A 24 5.31 10.12 -3.61
N VAL A 25 5.37 8.78 -3.56
CA VAL A 25 6.27 7.98 -4.39
C VAL A 25 5.92 8.10 -5.87
N ARG A 26 4.64 8.08 -6.26
CA ARG A 26 4.25 8.30 -7.66
C ARG A 26 4.65 9.69 -8.18
N GLU A 27 4.49 10.71 -7.35
CA GLU A 27 4.77 12.11 -7.75
C GLU A 27 6.27 12.44 -7.76
N HIS A 28 7.05 11.92 -6.81
CA HIS A 28 8.44 12.33 -6.58
C HIS A 28 9.45 11.23 -6.87
N GLY A 29 9.01 9.97 -6.95
CA GLY A 29 9.87 8.79 -7.06
C GLY A 29 10.41 8.30 -5.71
N MET A 30 10.85 7.04 -5.71
CA MET A 30 11.37 6.35 -4.52
C MET A 30 12.61 6.98 -3.89
N ASP A 31 13.34 7.84 -4.59
CA ASP A 31 14.55 8.49 -4.06
C ASP A 31 14.28 9.89 -3.50
N LYS A 32 13.20 10.55 -3.93
CA LYS A 32 12.98 11.98 -3.62
C LYS A 32 11.75 12.27 -2.76
N PHE A 33 10.86 11.29 -2.56
CA PHE A 33 9.74 11.50 -1.63
C PHE A 33 10.27 11.67 -0.19
N THR A 34 9.60 12.48 0.62
CA THR A 34 10.00 12.79 2.01
C THR A 34 8.83 12.59 2.99
N THR A 35 9.12 12.43 4.28
CA THR A 35 8.08 12.36 5.33
C THR A 35 7.24 13.65 5.41
N HIS A 36 7.79 14.79 4.99
CA HIS A 36 7.05 16.04 4.89
C HIS A 36 5.97 15.97 3.80
N HIS A 37 6.33 15.51 2.60
CA HIS A 37 5.36 15.33 1.51
C HIS A 37 4.23 14.39 1.93
N VAL A 38 4.55 13.29 2.61
CA VAL A 38 3.54 12.33 3.10
C VAL A 38 2.61 12.95 4.13
N ALA A 39 3.14 13.69 5.12
CA ALA A 39 2.33 14.35 6.13
C ALA A 39 1.38 15.40 5.51
N GLU A 40 1.88 16.16 4.53
CA GLU A 40 1.11 17.15 3.77
C GLU A 40 -0.03 16.50 2.98
N LEU A 41 0.28 15.48 2.18
CA LEU A 41 -0.71 14.71 1.41
C LEU A 41 -1.75 14.03 2.30
N ALA A 42 -1.34 13.51 3.46
CA ALA A 42 -2.25 12.92 4.44
C ALA A 42 -3.05 13.96 5.24
N GLY A 43 -2.78 15.26 5.09
CA GLY A 43 -3.46 16.33 5.81
C GLY A 43 -3.23 16.28 7.32
N VAL A 44 -2.03 15.89 7.77
CA VAL A 44 -1.67 15.81 9.19
C VAL A 44 -0.35 16.50 9.49
N SER A 45 -0.10 16.78 10.77
CA SER A 45 1.21 17.30 11.18
C SER A 45 2.28 16.21 11.06
N VAL A 46 3.51 16.62 10.75
CA VAL A 46 4.69 15.73 10.75
C VAL A 46 4.86 15.05 12.12
N GLY A 47 4.58 15.76 13.22
CA GLY A 47 4.59 15.16 14.56
C GLY A 47 3.57 14.05 14.76
N SER A 48 2.39 14.15 14.11
CA SER A 48 1.38 13.08 14.13
C SER A 48 1.83 11.84 13.35
N LEU A 49 2.53 12.03 12.22
CA LEU A 49 3.14 10.94 11.46
C LEU A 49 4.17 10.20 12.31
N TYR A 50 5.07 10.93 12.99
CA TYR A 50 6.11 10.34 13.85
C TYR A 50 5.59 9.59 15.08
N GLN A 51 4.29 9.68 15.40
CA GLN A 51 3.69 8.80 16.42
C GLN A 51 3.51 7.36 15.93
N TYR A 52 3.49 7.15 14.60
CA TYR A 52 3.21 5.86 13.96
C TYR A 52 4.34 5.37 13.06
N PHE A 53 5.21 6.25 12.56
CA PHE A 53 6.33 5.89 11.68
C PHE A 53 7.57 6.67 12.13
N ASP A 54 8.61 5.96 12.56
CA ASP A 54 9.84 6.57 13.08
C ASP A 54 10.73 7.08 11.94
N SER A 55 10.53 6.56 10.72
CA SER A 55 11.38 6.86 9.56
C SER A 55 10.60 6.88 8.24
N ARG A 56 11.30 7.31 7.18
CA ARG A 56 10.81 7.20 5.79
C ARG A 56 10.73 5.74 5.36
N GLU A 57 11.67 4.94 5.82
CA GLU A 57 11.78 3.51 5.53
C GLU A 57 10.59 2.75 6.13
N ASP A 58 10.11 3.14 7.32
CA ASP A 58 8.93 2.55 7.95
C ASP A 58 7.66 2.79 7.12
N LEU A 59 7.57 3.94 6.43
CA LEU A 59 6.47 4.25 5.51
C LEU A 59 6.55 3.36 4.26
N VAL A 60 7.76 3.16 3.73
CA VAL A 60 7.97 2.25 2.58
C VAL A 60 7.61 0.82 2.95
N GLU A 61 8.02 0.35 4.12
CA GLU A 61 7.69 -0.99 4.60
C GLU A 61 6.18 -1.19 4.72
N ALA A 62 5.47 -0.21 5.30
CA ALA A 62 4.01 -0.27 5.41
C ALA A 62 3.30 -0.21 4.05
N LEU A 63 3.82 0.57 3.10
CA LEU A 63 3.32 0.59 1.73
C LEU A 63 3.52 -0.76 1.04
N LEU A 64 4.70 -1.38 1.17
CA LEU A 64 4.97 -2.70 0.61
C LEU A 64 4.07 -3.78 1.22
N GLU A 65 3.80 -3.70 2.52
CA GLU A 65 2.88 -4.61 3.20
C GLU A 65 1.45 -4.47 2.67
N ASP A 66 0.97 -3.24 2.46
CA ASP A 66 -0.36 -2.96 1.91
C ASP A 66 -0.50 -3.48 0.46
N VAL A 67 0.46 -3.13 -0.40
CA VAL A 67 0.52 -3.60 -1.80
C VAL A 67 0.54 -5.13 -1.86
N THR A 68 1.37 -5.78 -1.03
CA THR A 68 1.48 -7.24 -0.98
C THR A 68 0.18 -7.88 -0.49
N GLN A 69 -0.49 -7.27 0.48
CA GLN A 69 -1.77 -7.73 0.99
C GLN A 69 -2.88 -7.59 -0.06
N ASN A 70 -2.90 -6.49 -0.81
CA ASN A 70 -3.84 -6.23 -1.90
C ASN A 70 -3.66 -7.25 -3.03
N LEU A 71 -2.41 -7.50 -3.43
CA LEU A 71 -2.05 -8.53 -4.41
C LEU A 71 -2.50 -9.92 -3.95
N ARG A 72 -2.17 -10.30 -2.71
CA ARG A 72 -2.58 -11.59 -2.13
C ARG A 72 -4.09 -11.77 -2.12
N THR A 73 -4.82 -10.72 -1.74
CA THR A 73 -6.28 -10.74 -1.68
C THR A 73 -6.87 -10.95 -3.07
N GLY A 74 -6.43 -10.19 -4.07
CA GLY A 74 -6.92 -10.34 -5.45
C GLY A 74 -6.61 -11.71 -6.05
N LEU A 75 -5.39 -12.25 -5.81
CA LEU A 75 -5.05 -13.62 -6.23
C LEU A 75 -5.94 -14.67 -5.57
N ASN A 76 -6.18 -14.57 -4.26
CA ASN A 76 -7.07 -15.49 -3.56
C ASN A 76 -8.50 -15.43 -4.12
N THR A 77 -9.02 -14.25 -4.44
CA THR A 77 -10.34 -14.09 -5.06
C THR A 77 -10.42 -14.83 -6.40
N LEU A 78 -9.38 -14.76 -7.24
CA LEU A 78 -9.35 -15.46 -8.52
C LEU A 78 -9.31 -16.98 -8.37
N VAL A 79 -8.60 -17.49 -7.37
CA VAL A 79 -8.52 -18.94 -7.07
C VAL A 79 -9.85 -19.46 -6.50
N LEU A 80 -10.56 -18.64 -5.72
CA LEU A 80 -11.86 -19.00 -5.14
C LEU A 80 -13.01 -19.01 -6.16
N LEU A 81 -12.87 -18.30 -7.28
CA LEU A 81 -13.79 -18.35 -8.42
C LEU A 81 -13.63 -19.66 -9.21
N LYS A 82 -13.87 -20.82 -8.57
CA LYS A 82 -13.86 -22.21 -9.08
C LYS A 82 -13.45 -22.36 -10.56
N THR A 83 -12.20 -22.03 -10.88
CA THR A 83 -11.65 -22.27 -12.20
C THR A 83 -11.42 -23.77 -12.29
N THR A 84 -12.13 -24.42 -13.21
CA THR A 84 -12.15 -25.89 -13.29
C THR A 84 -10.89 -26.44 -13.98
N ASP A 85 -10.07 -25.55 -14.55
CA ASP A 85 -8.85 -25.85 -15.29
C ASP A 85 -7.67 -24.98 -14.81
N LEU A 86 -6.51 -25.62 -14.60
CA LEU A 86 -5.25 -24.98 -14.19
C LEU A 86 -4.80 -23.93 -15.22
N ARG A 87 -5.03 -24.18 -16.51
CA ARG A 87 -4.67 -23.23 -17.57
C ARG A 87 -5.41 -21.89 -17.41
N ASP A 88 -6.71 -21.96 -17.19
CA ASP A 88 -7.57 -20.78 -17.00
C ASP A 88 -7.20 -20.02 -15.70
N MET A 89 -6.82 -20.75 -14.65
CA MET A 89 -6.29 -20.15 -13.43
C MET A 89 -4.98 -19.39 -13.68
N VAL A 90 -4.01 -20.01 -14.38
CA VAL A 90 -2.73 -19.35 -14.72
C VAL A 90 -2.97 -18.11 -15.59
N GLU A 91 -3.84 -18.20 -16.60
CA GLU A 91 -4.15 -17.08 -17.49
C GLU A 91 -4.76 -15.90 -16.73
N LYS A 92 -5.73 -16.16 -15.85
CA LYS A 92 -6.35 -15.12 -15.00
C LYS A 92 -5.38 -14.52 -14.00
N SER A 93 -4.52 -15.33 -13.38
CA SER A 93 -3.50 -14.83 -12.45
C SER A 93 -2.45 -13.96 -13.16
N VAL A 94 -2.01 -14.33 -14.36
CA VAL A 94 -1.07 -13.51 -15.16
C VAL A 94 -1.74 -12.20 -15.59
N HIS A 95 -3.00 -12.26 -16.05
CA HIS A 95 -3.72 -11.06 -16.45
C HIS A 95 -3.92 -10.10 -15.26
N PHE A 96 -4.28 -10.63 -14.10
CA PHE A 96 -4.40 -9.85 -12.88
C PHE A 96 -3.06 -9.26 -12.45
N GLY A 97 -1.98 -10.04 -12.41
CA GLY A 97 -0.65 -9.54 -12.07
C GLY A 97 -0.16 -8.46 -13.03
N MET A 98 -0.39 -8.63 -14.34
CA MET A 98 -0.08 -7.61 -15.36
C MET A 98 -0.93 -6.34 -15.20
N GLY A 99 -2.22 -6.49 -14.88
CA GLY A 99 -3.11 -5.37 -14.58
C GLY A 99 -2.65 -4.60 -13.34
N PHE A 100 -2.34 -5.32 -12.28
CA PHE A 100 -1.81 -4.77 -11.03
C PHE A 100 -0.51 -3.99 -11.22
N LEU A 101 0.42 -4.53 -12.02
CA LEU A 101 1.68 -3.86 -12.33
C LEU A 101 1.52 -2.63 -13.25
N ARG A 102 0.50 -2.61 -14.12
CA ARG A 102 0.29 -1.51 -15.09
C ARG A 102 -0.65 -0.41 -14.61
N ALA A 103 -1.58 -0.72 -13.71
CA ALA A 103 -2.59 0.24 -13.28
C ALA A 103 -2.04 1.28 -12.29
N ASP A 104 -1.05 0.90 -11.45
CA ASP A 104 -0.71 1.67 -10.25
C ASP A 104 0.80 1.89 -10.02
N ASP A 105 1.65 1.63 -11.02
CA ASP A 105 3.12 1.51 -10.88
C ASP A 105 3.54 0.53 -9.76
N GLY A 106 2.63 -0.36 -9.33
CA GLY A 106 2.81 -1.29 -8.21
C GLY A 106 2.63 -0.67 -6.82
N LEU A 107 2.00 0.50 -6.70
CA LEU A 107 1.87 1.26 -5.44
C LEU A 107 0.40 1.55 -5.07
N ALA A 108 -0.51 0.61 -5.31
CA ALA A 108 -1.90 0.72 -4.87
C ALA A 108 -2.02 0.59 -3.35
#